data_AF-A0A317FPF7-F1
#
_entry.id   AF-A0A317FPF7-F1
#
_cell.length_a   1.000
_cell.length_b   1.000
_cell.length_c   1.000
_cell.angle_alpha   90.00
_cell.angle_beta   90.00
_cell.angle_gamma   90.00
#
_symmetry.space_group_name_H-M   'P 1'
#
loop_
_entity.id
_entity.type
_entity.pdbx_description
1 polymer ?
#
loop_
_entity_poly.entity_id
_entity_poly.type
_entity_poly.pdbx_seq_one_letter_code
_entity_poly.pdbx_strand_id
1 'polypeptide(L)'
;MFDGDTRTMRSLGIGGQLIAGIPTDRAISELTLIELTFGIFSNHREQMTISLGLDTDGNGSPDAGWTDIGVVRNDEWRDPALPPVTPAPGLTEATLAGTFSNDLTSYIVTITGGPFNLIRFLDSSPAAPGRDGFDIAELRVVSTAGGPDPVNPVPEPASLVLLGAGLVGLGLARRRERRAA
;
A
#
# COMPACT_ATOMS: atom_id res chain seq x y z
N MET A 1 -9.18 2.11 9.55
CA MET A 1 -9.37 1.43 8.25
C MET A 1 -8.00 1.15 7.68
N PHE A 2 -7.68 -0.14 7.52
CA PHE A 2 -6.33 -0.68 7.31
C PHE A 2 -5.37 -0.41 8.47
N ASP A 3 -5.86 -0.64 9.69
CA ASP A 3 -5.12 -0.53 10.96
C ASP A 3 -4.60 -1.88 11.47
N GLY A 4 -4.71 -2.93 10.64
CA GLY A 4 -4.36 -4.31 11.00
C GLY A 4 -5.44 -5.03 11.83
N ASP A 5 -6.59 -4.39 12.10
CA ASP A 5 -7.75 -5.08 12.69
C ASP A 5 -8.67 -5.62 11.59
N THR A 6 -8.66 -6.93 11.40
CA THR A 6 -9.48 -7.66 10.42
C THR A 6 -10.98 -7.64 10.74
N ARG A 7 -11.41 -7.01 11.85
CA ARG A 7 -12.82 -6.75 12.15
C ARG A 7 -13.36 -5.48 11.50
N THR A 8 -12.48 -4.64 10.96
CA THR A 8 -12.89 -3.48 10.17
C THR A 8 -12.63 -3.77 8.70
N MET A 9 -13.53 -3.32 7.84
CA MET A 9 -13.42 -3.56 6.41
C MET A 9 -13.88 -2.37 5.59
N ARG A 10 -13.43 -2.35 4.34
CA ARG A 10 -13.92 -1.50 3.28
C ARG A 10 -14.60 -2.36 2.22
N SER A 11 -15.93 -2.28 2.15
CA SER A 11 -16.62 -2.74 0.95
C SER A 11 -16.35 -1.78 -0.19
N LEU A 12 -16.02 -2.32 -1.36
CA LEU A 12 -15.83 -1.50 -2.56
C LEU A 12 -17.16 -0.96 -3.11
N GLY A 13 -18.28 -1.62 -2.86
CA GLY A 13 -19.49 -1.38 -3.65
C GLY A 13 -19.45 -2.14 -4.97
N ILE A 14 -20.60 -2.59 -5.47
CA ILE A 14 -20.69 -3.20 -6.82
C ILE A 14 -20.20 -2.21 -7.88
N GLY A 15 -19.15 -2.59 -8.61
CA GLY A 15 -18.49 -1.74 -9.61
C GLY A 15 -17.73 -0.52 -9.02
N GLY A 16 -17.62 -0.44 -7.70
CA GLY A 16 -16.83 0.57 -7.02
C GLY A 16 -15.34 0.28 -7.10
N GLN A 17 -14.54 1.26 -6.71
CA GLN A 17 -13.09 1.15 -6.79
C GLN A 17 -12.36 1.80 -5.61
N LEU A 18 -11.16 1.27 -5.35
CA LEU A 18 -10.16 1.87 -4.49
C LEU A 18 -8.88 2.08 -5.30
N ILE A 19 -8.30 3.27 -5.22
CA ILE A 19 -7.00 3.58 -5.80
C ILE A 19 -6.06 3.91 -4.65
N ALA A 20 -4.88 3.31 -4.66
CA ALA A 20 -3.79 3.64 -3.77
C ALA A 20 -2.57 4.04 -4.60
N GLY A 21 -1.84 5.05 -4.15
CA GLY A 21 -0.66 5.56 -4.81
C GLY A 21 0.48 5.79 -3.83
N ILE A 22 1.70 5.73 -4.36
CA ILE A 22 2.92 6.14 -3.67
C ILE A 22 3.53 7.35 -4.41
N PRO A 23 4.51 8.06 -3.83
CA PRO A 23 5.20 9.15 -4.52
C PRO A 23 5.71 8.77 -5.92
N THR A 24 5.69 9.75 -6.83
CA THR A 24 6.01 9.56 -8.27
C THR A 24 7.48 9.21 -8.54
N ASP A 25 8.36 9.38 -7.56
CA ASP A 25 9.78 8.99 -7.61
C ASP A 25 10.03 7.55 -7.10
N ARG A 26 8.97 6.80 -6.80
CA ARG A 26 9.04 5.42 -6.31
C ARG A 26 8.19 4.47 -7.16
N ALA A 27 8.54 3.19 -7.13
CA ALA A 27 7.74 2.13 -7.72
C ALA A 27 7.21 1.20 -6.63
N ILE A 28 5.99 0.71 -6.80
CA ILE A 28 5.41 -0.33 -5.96
C ILE A 28 6.21 -1.60 -6.22
N SER A 29 6.57 -2.32 -5.16
CA SER A 29 7.31 -3.58 -5.24
C SER A 29 6.49 -4.77 -4.78
N GLU A 30 5.60 -4.54 -3.80
CA GLU A 30 4.77 -5.58 -3.22
C GLU A 30 3.44 -5.00 -2.75
N LEU A 31 2.38 -5.80 -2.90
CA LEU A 31 1.08 -5.58 -2.29
C LEU A 31 0.73 -6.80 -1.44
N THR A 32 0.18 -6.56 -0.25
CA THR A 32 -0.58 -7.58 0.48
C THR A 32 -2.00 -7.10 0.67
N LEU A 33 -2.97 -7.98 0.41
CA LEU A 33 -4.39 -7.72 0.62
C LEU A 33 -5.01 -8.89 1.39
N ILE A 34 -5.88 -8.55 2.34
CA ILE A 34 -6.75 -9.53 3.01
C ILE A 34 -8.19 -9.13 2.73
N GLU A 35 -8.95 -10.08 2.20
CA GLU A 35 -10.40 -10.00 2.04
C GLU A 35 -11.07 -10.78 3.16
N LEU A 36 -12.22 -10.27 3.62
CA LEU A 36 -13.04 -10.88 4.66
C LEU A 36 -14.29 -11.49 4.03
N THR A 37 -14.37 -12.82 4.05
CA THR A 37 -15.53 -13.54 3.54
C THR A 37 -16.52 -13.76 4.66
N PHE A 38 -17.72 -13.18 4.56
CA PHE A 38 -18.77 -13.40 5.56
C PHE A 38 -19.50 -14.71 5.33
N GLY A 39 -19.26 -15.66 6.24
CA GLY A 39 -20.04 -16.87 6.37
C GLY A 39 -19.91 -17.75 5.13
N ILE A 40 -19.08 -18.79 5.24
CA ILE A 40 -18.99 -19.84 4.23
C ILE A 40 -20.41 -20.29 3.88
N PHE A 41 -20.73 -20.36 2.59
CA PHE A 41 -22.04 -20.69 2.02
C PHE A 41 -23.09 -19.57 2.04
N SER A 42 -22.69 -18.31 2.25
CA SER A 42 -23.56 -17.15 2.04
C SER A 42 -23.93 -16.96 0.56
N ASN A 43 -23.20 -17.60 -0.37
CA ASN A 43 -23.33 -17.45 -1.82
C ASN A 43 -22.96 -16.02 -2.30
N HIS A 44 -22.17 -15.31 -1.50
CA HIS A 44 -21.62 -13.99 -1.79
C HIS A 44 -20.31 -14.12 -2.57
N ARG A 45 -20.44 -14.65 -3.79
CA ARG A 45 -19.31 -14.79 -4.71
C ARG A 45 -18.89 -13.43 -5.23
N GLU A 46 -17.75 -12.95 -4.74
CA GLU A 46 -17.20 -11.63 -5.05
C GLU A 46 -15.84 -11.76 -5.70
N GLN A 47 -15.55 -10.81 -6.58
CA GLN A 47 -14.28 -10.75 -7.27
C GLN A 47 -13.90 -9.32 -7.57
N MET A 48 -12.60 -9.11 -7.72
CA MET A 48 -12.04 -7.80 -7.97
C MET A 48 -10.91 -7.91 -8.98
N THR A 49 -10.87 -6.97 -9.92
CA THR A 49 -9.73 -6.80 -10.82
C THR A 49 -8.71 -5.90 -10.16
N ILE A 50 -7.45 -6.31 -10.17
CA ILE A 50 -6.33 -5.48 -9.75
C ILE A 50 -5.63 -4.95 -11.00
N SER A 51 -5.29 -3.67 -11.01
CA SER A 51 -4.55 -3.03 -12.11
C SER A 51 -3.43 -2.15 -11.58
N LEU A 52 -2.35 -2.01 -12.35
CA LEU A 52 -1.24 -1.08 -12.09
C LEU A 52 -1.37 0.16 -12.98
N GLY A 53 -0.87 1.29 -12.46
CA GLY A 53 -0.83 2.56 -13.17
C GLY A 53 0.49 3.28 -12.94
N LEU A 54 0.89 4.09 -13.92
CA LEU A 54 1.99 5.05 -13.81
C LEU A 54 1.40 6.46 -13.83
N ASP A 55 1.62 7.20 -12.75
CA ASP A 55 1.31 8.62 -12.59
C ASP A 55 2.63 9.39 -12.52
N THR A 56 2.92 10.14 -13.57
CA THR A 56 4.16 10.92 -13.71
C THR A 56 4.01 12.37 -13.23
N ASP A 57 2.79 12.88 -13.13
CA ASP A 57 2.51 14.28 -12.77
C ASP A 57 1.99 14.46 -11.33
N GLY A 58 1.68 13.36 -10.63
CA GLY A 58 1.24 13.32 -9.25
C GLY A 58 -0.24 13.68 -9.07
N ASN A 59 -1.06 13.60 -10.13
CA ASN A 59 -2.48 13.96 -10.08
C ASN A 59 -3.38 12.82 -9.54
N GLY A 60 -2.81 11.64 -9.24
CA GLY A 60 -3.54 10.47 -8.74
C GLY A 60 -4.25 9.65 -9.82
N SER A 61 -3.96 9.89 -11.10
CA SER A 61 -4.50 9.17 -12.25
C SER A 61 -3.35 8.67 -13.13
N PRO A 62 -3.46 7.48 -13.74
CA PRO A 62 -2.40 6.99 -14.59
C PRO A 62 -2.39 7.69 -15.96
N ASP A 63 -1.21 8.08 -16.42
CA ASP A 63 -1.01 8.77 -17.70
C ASP A 63 -1.19 7.83 -18.90
N ALA A 64 -0.78 6.57 -18.75
CA ALA A 64 -0.86 5.55 -19.79
C ALA A 64 -2.09 4.64 -19.64
N GLY A 65 -3.02 4.99 -18.74
CA GLY A 65 -4.14 4.13 -18.36
C GLY A 65 -3.72 3.01 -17.41
N TRP A 66 -4.64 2.07 -17.21
CA TRP A 66 -4.49 0.97 -16.27
C TRP A 66 -4.07 -0.32 -16.98
N THR A 67 -3.10 -1.02 -16.40
CA THR A 67 -2.67 -2.36 -16.83
C THR A 67 -3.19 -3.40 -15.86
N ASP A 68 -4.13 -4.24 -16.28
CA ASP A 68 -4.68 -5.29 -15.43
C ASP A 68 -3.63 -6.35 -15.10
N ILE A 69 -3.53 -6.72 -13.83
CA ILE A 69 -2.64 -7.80 -13.36
C ILE A 69 -3.35 -9.11 -13.12
N GLY A 70 -4.66 -9.07 -12.92
CA GLY A 70 -5.47 -10.25 -12.75
C GLY A 70 -6.72 -9.99 -11.93
N VAL A 71 -7.45 -11.07 -11.71
CA VAL A 71 -8.66 -11.12 -10.91
C VAL A 71 -8.38 -11.90 -9.64
N VAL A 72 -8.83 -11.37 -8.51
CA VAL A 72 -8.86 -12.05 -7.23
C VAL A 72 -10.30 -12.38 -6.83
N ARG A 73 -10.49 -13.44 -6.05
CA ARG A 73 -11.81 -13.97 -5.67
C ARG A 73 -11.81 -14.37 -4.21
N ASN A 74 -12.90 -14.06 -3.52
CA ASN A 74 -13.11 -14.51 -2.14
C ASN A 74 -13.37 -16.02 -2.03
N ASP A 75 -13.41 -16.53 -0.80
CA ASP A 75 -13.50 -17.97 -0.53
C ASP A 75 -14.86 -18.61 -0.90
N GLU A 76 -15.90 -17.79 -1.12
CA GLU A 76 -17.17 -18.28 -1.68
C GLU A 76 -17.03 -18.83 -3.11
N TRP A 77 -15.94 -18.48 -3.80
CA TRP A 77 -15.55 -19.05 -5.09
C TRP A 77 -14.76 -20.34 -5.00
N ARG A 78 -14.75 -21.04 -3.84
CA ARG A 78 -14.13 -22.35 -3.67
C ARG A 78 -14.88 -23.45 -4.44
N ASP A 79 -14.97 -23.27 -5.75
CA ASP A 79 -15.20 -24.26 -6.77
C ASP A 79 -13.81 -24.83 -7.12
N PRO A 80 -13.60 -26.16 -7.11
CA PRO A 80 -12.32 -26.76 -7.49
C PRO A 80 -11.82 -26.35 -8.89
N ALA A 81 -12.66 -25.78 -9.75
CA ALA A 81 -12.27 -25.27 -11.06
C ALA A 81 -11.71 -23.82 -11.04
N LEU A 82 -11.89 -23.05 -9.96
CA LEU A 82 -11.52 -21.63 -9.93
C LEU A 82 -10.56 -21.32 -8.77
N PRO A 83 -9.29 -21.01 -9.04
CA PRO A 83 -8.34 -20.59 -8.01
C PRO A 83 -8.69 -19.20 -7.44
N PRO A 84 -8.13 -18.85 -6.26
CA PRO A 84 -8.29 -17.52 -5.65
C PRO A 84 -7.80 -16.38 -6.55
N VAL A 85 -6.92 -16.70 -7.51
CA VAL A 85 -6.32 -15.72 -8.42
C VAL A 85 -6.33 -16.22 -9.87
N THR A 86 -6.65 -15.33 -10.80
CA THR A 86 -6.46 -15.54 -12.23
C THR A 86 -5.59 -14.41 -12.77
N PRO A 87 -4.30 -14.65 -13.05
CA PRO A 87 -3.41 -13.65 -13.63
C PRO A 87 -3.91 -13.15 -14.99
N ALA A 88 -3.66 -11.88 -15.30
CA ALA A 88 -3.93 -11.33 -16.62
C ALA A 88 -3.01 -11.99 -17.68
N PRO A 89 -3.51 -12.30 -18.88
CA PRO A 89 -2.70 -12.94 -19.91
C PRO A 89 -1.60 -12.01 -20.41
N GLY A 90 -0.37 -12.53 -20.52
CA GLY A 90 0.76 -11.82 -21.11
C GLY A 90 1.46 -10.79 -20.22
N LEU A 91 1.05 -10.65 -18.96
CA LEU A 91 1.75 -9.77 -18.01
C LEU A 91 3.03 -10.42 -17.49
N THR A 92 4.13 -9.66 -17.47
CA THR A 92 5.45 -10.12 -17.01
C THR A 92 6.02 -9.31 -15.85
N GLU A 93 5.41 -8.16 -15.58
CA GLU A 93 5.85 -7.13 -14.65
C GLU A 93 5.32 -7.36 -13.23
N ALA A 94 4.34 -8.24 -13.06
CA ALA A 94 3.83 -8.62 -11.75
C ALA A 94 3.40 -10.09 -11.71
N THR A 95 3.50 -10.67 -10.51
CA THR A 95 2.91 -11.96 -10.18
C THR A 95 1.81 -11.76 -9.16
N LEU A 96 0.78 -12.61 -9.23
CA LEU A 96 -0.36 -12.59 -8.32
C LEU A 96 -0.52 -13.99 -7.72
N ALA A 97 -0.54 -14.06 -6.39
CA ALA A 97 -0.77 -15.27 -5.62
C ALA A 97 -1.89 -15.04 -4.61
N GLY A 98 -2.62 -16.09 -4.25
CA GLY A 98 -3.65 -16.01 -3.22
C GLY A 98 -3.92 -17.34 -2.56
N THR A 99 -4.48 -17.29 -1.36
CA THR A 99 -4.80 -18.46 -0.54
C THR A 99 -6.15 -18.26 0.14
N PHE A 100 -7.05 -19.21 -0.08
CA PHE A 100 -8.32 -19.34 0.62
C PHE A 100 -8.12 -19.83 2.06
N SER A 101 -8.83 -19.24 3.02
CA SER A 101 -8.72 -19.60 4.45
C SER A 101 -10.04 -19.49 5.22
N ASN A 102 -11.10 -20.10 4.71
CA ASN A 102 -12.42 -20.34 5.32
C ASN A 102 -13.22 -19.08 5.69
N ASP A 103 -12.61 -18.02 6.21
CA ASP A 103 -13.29 -16.73 6.46
C ASP A 103 -12.44 -15.55 5.98
N LEU A 104 -11.22 -15.83 5.50
CA LEU A 104 -10.28 -14.83 5.00
C LEU A 104 -9.68 -15.34 3.71
N THR A 105 -9.50 -14.46 2.74
CA THR A 105 -8.68 -14.74 1.56
C THR A 105 -7.50 -13.78 1.54
N SER A 106 -6.29 -14.31 1.52
CA SER A 106 -5.07 -13.50 1.43
C SER A 106 -4.54 -13.48 0.00
N TYR A 107 -4.03 -12.33 -0.42
CA TYR A 107 -3.41 -12.15 -1.73
C TYR A 107 -2.09 -11.41 -1.59
N ILE A 108 -1.14 -11.80 -2.44
CA ILE A 108 0.15 -11.14 -2.57
C ILE A 108 0.33 -10.80 -4.05
N VAL A 109 0.66 -9.53 -4.31
CA VAL A 109 1.17 -9.08 -5.61
C VAL A 109 2.64 -8.80 -5.44
N THR A 110 3.48 -9.38 -6.29
CA THR A 110 4.90 -9.00 -6.38
C THR A 110 5.13 -8.33 -7.71
N ILE A 111 5.62 -7.09 -7.69
CA ILE A 111 5.94 -6.34 -8.90
C ILE A 111 7.43 -6.54 -9.18
N THR A 112 7.71 -7.20 -10.30
CA THR A 112 9.05 -7.61 -10.73
C THR A 112 9.67 -6.61 -11.71
N GLY A 113 8.88 -5.68 -12.26
CA GLY A 113 9.37 -4.65 -13.17
C GLY A 113 8.36 -3.52 -13.42
N GLY A 114 8.84 -2.48 -14.11
CA GLY A 114 8.04 -1.30 -14.46
C GLY A 114 8.06 -0.19 -13.39
N PRO A 115 7.71 1.05 -13.78
CA PRO A 115 7.73 2.23 -12.89
C PRO A 115 6.39 2.45 -12.15
N PHE A 116 5.56 1.43 -11.99
CA PHE A 116 4.19 1.59 -11.50
C PHE A 116 4.15 2.15 -10.07
N ASN A 117 3.48 3.27 -9.87
CA ASN A 117 3.31 3.95 -8.58
C ASN A 117 1.84 4.07 -8.16
N LEU A 118 0.91 3.63 -9.00
CA LEU A 118 -0.52 3.49 -8.67
C LEU A 118 -0.95 2.03 -8.73
N ILE A 119 -1.90 1.68 -7.88
CA ILE A 119 -2.65 0.43 -7.93
C ILE A 119 -4.14 0.71 -7.80
N ARG A 120 -4.94 0.01 -8.61
CA ARG A 120 -6.40 0.07 -8.60
C ARG A 120 -6.98 -1.28 -8.25
N PHE A 121 -8.00 -1.22 -7.42
CA PHE A 121 -8.86 -2.29 -6.99
C PHE A 121 -10.25 -1.98 -7.53
N LEU A 122 -10.69 -2.72 -8.55
CA LEU A 122 -12.01 -2.51 -9.17
C LEU A 122 -12.88 -3.71 -8.86
N ASP A 123 -13.98 -3.51 -8.13
CA ASP A 123 -14.97 -4.56 -7.94
C ASP A 123 -15.49 -5.00 -9.31
N SER A 124 -15.39 -6.30 -9.57
CA SER A 124 -15.92 -6.94 -10.77
C SER A 124 -16.91 -8.05 -10.41
N SER A 125 -17.49 -7.95 -9.21
CA SER A 125 -18.43 -8.92 -8.67
C SER A 125 -19.70 -8.95 -9.54
N PRO A 126 -20.24 -10.15 -9.84
CA PRO A 126 -21.52 -10.23 -10.53
C PRO A 126 -22.61 -9.56 -9.68
N ALA A 127 -23.32 -8.60 -10.27
CA ALA A 127 -24.44 -7.93 -9.62
C ALA A 127 -25.54 -8.95 -9.29
N ALA A 128 -25.91 -9.04 -8.01
CA ALA A 128 -27.03 -9.85 -7.54
C ALA A 128 -27.66 -9.22 -6.29
N PRO A 129 -28.94 -9.50 -6.00
CA PRO A 129 -29.58 -9.01 -4.77
C PRO A 129 -28.81 -9.44 -3.51
N GLY A 130 -28.63 -8.51 -2.58
CA GLY A 130 -27.95 -8.77 -1.30
C GLY A 130 -26.41 -8.72 -1.36
N ARG A 131 -25.82 -8.37 -2.51
CA ARG A 131 -24.38 -8.18 -2.64
C ARG A 131 -24.01 -6.69 -2.59
N ASP A 132 -22.93 -6.41 -1.88
CA ASP A 132 -22.32 -5.08 -1.75
C ASP A 132 -20.93 -5.00 -2.38
N GLY A 133 -20.35 -6.12 -2.81
CA GLY A 133 -19.11 -6.15 -3.59
C GLY A 133 -17.92 -6.57 -2.73
N PHE A 134 -16.72 -6.48 -3.29
CA PHE A 134 -15.54 -7.04 -2.65
C PHE A 134 -15.15 -6.31 -1.35
N ASP A 135 -14.94 -7.06 -0.27
CA ASP A 135 -14.69 -6.54 1.07
C ASP A 135 -13.21 -6.61 1.48
N ILE A 136 -12.53 -5.46 1.52
CA ILE A 136 -11.11 -5.37 1.86
C ILE A 136 -10.94 -5.11 3.37
N ALA A 137 -10.38 -6.08 4.09
CA ALA A 137 -10.06 -5.94 5.52
C ALA A 137 -8.69 -5.29 5.74
N GLU A 138 -7.68 -5.69 4.97
CA GLU A 138 -6.32 -5.18 5.09
C GLU A 138 -5.72 -4.86 3.72
N LEU A 139 -4.99 -3.76 3.65
CA LEU A 139 -4.24 -3.34 2.48
C LEU A 139 -2.87 -2.82 2.91
N ARG A 140 -1.81 -3.45 2.40
CA ARG A 140 -0.43 -3.02 2.59
C ARG A 140 0.23 -2.85 1.23
N VAL A 141 0.80 -1.66 1.00
CA VAL A 141 1.57 -1.33 -0.20
C VAL A 141 3.02 -1.10 0.22
N VAL A 142 3.95 -1.77 -0.44
CA VAL A 142 5.39 -1.59 -0.23
C VAL A 142 5.98 -1.03 -1.51
N SER A 143 6.79 0.02 -1.38
CA SER A 143 7.57 0.58 -2.47
C SER A 143 9.02 0.13 -2.39
N THR A 144 9.70 -0.02 -3.53
CA THR A 144 11.16 0.03 -3.53
C THR A 144 11.62 1.43 -3.14
N ALA A 145 12.73 1.52 -2.39
CA ALA A 145 13.33 2.81 -2.05
C ALA A 145 13.88 3.45 -3.34
N GLY A 146 13.21 4.50 -3.82
CA GLY A 146 13.72 5.35 -4.89
C GLY A 146 14.84 6.22 -4.34
N GLY A 147 16.10 5.78 -4.51
CA GLY A 147 17.28 6.55 -4.08
C GLY A 147 17.37 6.76 -2.56
N PRO A 148 18.45 7.40 -2.07
CA PRO A 148 18.47 7.87 -0.68
C PRO A 148 17.24 8.77 -0.49
N ASP A 149 16.47 8.55 0.59
CA ASP A 149 15.49 9.55 1.03
C ASP A 149 16.14 10.92 0.88
N PRO A 150 15.46 11.94 0.32
CA PRO A 150 16.00 13.28 0.36
C PRO A 150 16.31 13.53 1.82
N VAL A 151 17.61 13.51 2.14
CA VAL A 151 18.11 13.84 3.47
C VAL A 151 17.76 15.30 3.55
N ASN A 152 16.54 15.58 3.97
CA ASN A 152 16.10 16.91 4.30
C ASN A 152 17.05 17.24 5.44
N PRO A 153 18.11 18.02 5.19
CA PRO A 153 19.17 18.16 6.16
C PRO A 153 18.46 18.82 7.33
N VAL A 154 18.18 18.01 8.37
CA VAL A 154 17.54 18.51 9.58
C VAL A 154 18.45 19.65 9.99
N PRO A 155 17.98 20.90 9.98
CA PRO A 155 18.83 22.02 10.36
C PRO A 155 19.42 21.65 11.70
N GLU A 156 20.75 21.58 11.76
CA GLU A 156 21.44 21.14 12.98
C GLU A 156 20.80 21.88 14.15
N PRO A 157 20.38 21.18 15.22
CA PRO A 157 19.57 21.80 16.26
C PRO A 157 20.29 23.07 16.71
N ALA A 158 19.61 24.22 16.68
CA ALA A 158 20.17 25.47 17.20
C ALA A 158 20.72 25.30 18.63
N SER A 159 20.26 24.26 19.34
CA SER A 159 20.80 23.69 20.57
C SER A 159 22.32 23.43 20.56
N LEU A 160 22.91 22.95 19.46
CA LEU A 160 24.37 22.72 19.36
C LEU A 160 25.14 24.03 19.31
N VAL A 161 24.63 25.00 18.55
CA VAL A 161 25.19 26.36 18.51
C VAL A 161 25.06 27.03 19.89
N LEU A 162 23.90 26.89 20.54
CA LEU A 162 23.64 27.44 21.87
C LEU A 162 24.52 26.77 22.95
N LEU A 163 24.70 25.45 22.88
CA LEU A 163 25.57 24.68 23.76
C LEU A 163 27.04 25.11 23.59
N GLY A 164 27.50 25.25 22.35
CA GLY A 164 28.83 25.75 22.03
C GLY A 164 29.06 27.16 22.58
N ALA A 165 28.11 28.08 22.35
CA ALA A 165 28.17 29.44 22.87
C ALA A 165 28.19 29.49 24.40
N GLY A 166 27.39 28.65 25.06
CA GLY A 166 27.36 28.53 26.52
C GLY A 166 28.69 28.05 27.12
N LEU A 167 29.31 27.05 26.50
CA LEU A 167 30.62 26.53 26.93
C LEU A 167 31.75 27.55 26.75
N VAL A 168 31.74 28.31 25.65
CA VAL A 168 32.68 29.41 25.42
C VAL A 168 32.50 30.50 26.49
N GLY A 169 31.26 30.87 26.79
CA GLY A 169 30.94 31.83 27.85
C GLY A 169 31.47 31.41 29.22
N LEU A 170 31.24 30.15 29.61
CA LEU A 170 31.74 29.58 30.87
C LEU A 170 33.28 29.54 30.94
N GLY A 171 33.94 29.19 29.83
CA GLY A 171 35.40 29.17 29.75
C GLY A 171 36.01 30.56 29.95
N LEU A 172 35.40 31.59 29.34
CA LEU A 172 35.85 32.98 29.49
C LEU A 172 35.59 33.52 30.90
N ALA A 173 34.46 33.18 31.52
CA ALA A 173 34.15 33.57 32.91
C ALA A 173 35.20 33.03 33.88
N ARG A 174 35.53 31.74 33.79
CA ARG A 174 36.55 31.10 34.66
C ARG A 174 37.95 31.69 34.50
N ARG A 175 38.31 32.19 33.31
CA ARG A 175 39.60 32.84 33.07
C ARG A 175 39.70 34.22 33.71
N ARG A 176 38.58 34.95 33.85
CA ARG A 176 38.55 36.25 34.53
C ARG A 176 38.72 36.11 36.05
N GLU A 177 38.08 35.11 36.66
CA GLU A 177 38.21 34.83 38.09
C GLU A 177 39.67 34.51 38.49
N ARG A 178 40.36 33.70 37.68
CA ARG A 178 41.79 33.36 37.91
C ARG A 178 42.78 34.52 37.74
N ARG A 179 42.36 35.65 37.15
CA ARG A 179 43.19 36.86 37.03
C ARG A 179 42.92 37.89 38.13
N ALA A 180 41.82 37.73 38.85
CA ALA A 180 41.41 38.61 39.95
C ALA A 180 41.83 38.08 41.33
N ALA A 181 42.24 36.81 41.41
CA ALA A 181 42.92 36.19 42.55
C ALA A 181 44.43 36.20 42.32
#